data_AF-A0A8X7QK58-F1
#
_entry.id   AF-A0A8X7QK58-F1
#
_cell.length_a   1.000
_cell.length_b   1.000
_cell.length_c   1.000
_cell.angle_alpha   90.00
_cell.angle_beta   90.00
_cell.angle_gamma   90.00
#
_symmetry.space_group_name_H-M   'P 1'
#
loop_
_entity.id
_entity.type
_entity.pdbx_description
1 polymer ?
#
loop_
_entity_poly.entity_id
_entity_poly.type
_entity_poly.pdbx_seq_one_letter_code
_entity_poly.pdbx_strand_id
1 'polypeptide(L)'
;MENGDIPENANEHCPGPQSESAGKSDSCAGCPNQEACATAPKGPDPDLVAIAERMSTVKHKILVLSGKGGVGKSTFSAQLSFALAGMDHQVGLMDIDICGPSMPKMLGLEGHEIHQSNLGWSPVYVEENLGVMSIGFMLPNSDEAVVWRGPRKNALIKQFLKDVYWRDIDYLVVDAPRELRTSTSPSSSTFKPLGSTVRSSSRPHRKSR
;
A
#
# COMPACT_ATOMS: atom_id res chain seq x y z
N MET A 1 10.39 -10.06 26.86
CA MET A 1 9.63 -10.91 25.91
C MET A 1 8.18 -10.55 26.12
N GLU A 2 7.68 -9.58 25.35
CA GLU A 2 6.33 -9.03 25.54
C GLU A 2 5.26 -10.01 25.03
N ASN A 3 4.37 -10.42 25.93
CA ASN A 3 3.13 -11.15 25.65
C ASN A 3 2.14 -10.25 24.90
N GLY A 4 2.44 -9.90 23.65
CA GLY A 4 1.75 -8.82 22.94
C GLY A 4 0.37 -9.14 22.35
N ASP A 5 0.00 -10.41 22.15
CA ASP A 5 -1.18 -10.73 21.33
C ASP A 5 -2.05 -11.86 21.91
N ILE A 6 -2.09 -12.07 23.23
CA ILE A 6 -3.00 -13.06 23.81
C ILE A 6 -4.42 -12.45 23.85
N PRO A 7 -5.43 -13.03 23.16
CA PRO A 7 -6.81 -12.53 23.21
C PRO A 7 -7.35 -12.56 24.65
N GLU A 8 -8.22 -11.62 25.03
CA GLU A 8 -8.82 -11.57 26.37
C GLU A 8 -9.58 -12.85 26.74
N ASN A 9 -10.11 -13.56 25.74
CA ASN A 9 -10.83 -14.83 25.92
C ASN A 9 -9.95 -16.08 25.74
N ALA A 10 -8.62 -15.92 25.79
CA ALA A 10 -7.70 -17.05 25.73
C ALA A 10 -7.68 -17.80 27.07
N ASN A 11 -7.31 -19.08 27.03
CA ASN A 11 -7.08 -19.84 28.25
C ASN A 11 -5.82 -19.36 29.00
N GLU A 12 -5.77 -19.62 30.30
CA GLU A 12 -4.72 -19.14 31.22
C GLU A 12 -3.28 -19.53 30.80
N HIS A 13 -3.13 -20.57 29.97
CA HIS A 13 -1.86 -21.07 29.48
C HIS A 13 -1.67 -20.91 27.96
N CYS A 14 -2.37 -19.96 27.34
CA CYS A 14 -2.19 -19.68 25.92
C CYS A 14 -0.76 -19.19 25.65
N PRO A 15 0.01 -19.85 24.77
CA PRO A 15 1.35 -19.37 24.39
C PRO A 15 1.29 -18.08 23.56
N GLY A 16 0.10 -17.64 23.14
CA GLY A 16 -0.11 -16.51 22.24
C GLY A 16 0.03 -16.89 20.75
N PRO A 17 -0.66 -16.19 19.84
CA PRO A 17 -0.73 -16.53 18.43
C PRO A 17 0.59 -16.31 17.68
N GLN A 18 1.54 -15.54 18.21
CA GLN A 18 2.86 -15.30 17.60
C GLN A 18 3.95 -16.25 18.11
N SER A 19 3.66 -17.09 19.10
CA SER A 19 4.63 -18.06 19.64
C SER A 19 4.87 -19.21 18.66
N GLU A 20 6.09 -19.74 18.65
CA GLU A 20 6.44 -20.95 17.89
C GLU A 20 5.63 -22.18 18.34
N SER A 21 5.16 -22.16 19.58
CA SER A 21 4.32 -23.20 20.19
C SER A 21 2.81 -23.01 19.97
N ALA A 22 2.40 -21.92 19.30
CA ALA A 22 0.99 -21.66 18.99
C ALA A 22 0.41 -22.76 18.10
N GLY A 23 -0.74 -23.32 18.50
CA GLY A 23 -1.40 -24.44 17.82
C GLY A 23 -0.73 -25.80 18.03
N LYS A 24 0.43 -25.86 18.69
CA LYS A 24 1.23 -27.08 18.94
C LYS A 24 1.32 -27.48 20.42
N SER A 25 1.18 -26.51 21.33
CA SER A 25 1.23 -26.78 22.78
C SER A 25 -0.01 -27.53 23.27
N ASP A 26 0.11 -28.22 24.41
CA ASP A 26 -1.00 -28.91 25.08
C ASP A 26 -2.16 -27.94 25.41
N SER A 27 -1.82 -26.69 25.77
CA SER A 27 -2.79 -25.62 25.99
C SER A 27 -3.60 -25.25 24.75
N CYS A 28 -3.20 -25.67 23.54
CA CYS A 28 -3.95 -25.42 22.33
C CYS A 28 -4.95 -26.54 22.00
N ALA A 29 -4.90 -27.68 22.69
CA ALA A 29 -5.79 -28.80 22.44
C ALA A 29 -7.27 -28.41 22.67
N GLY A 30 -8.10 -28.55 21.64
CA GLY A 30 -9.52 -28.18 21.69
C GLY A 30 -9.80 -26.68 21.49
N CYS A 31 -8.78 -25.87 21.21
CA CYS A 31 -8.97 -24.48 20.82
C CYS A 31 -9.56 -24.41 19.40
N PRO A 32 -10.66 -23.66 19.17
CA PRO A 32 -11.24 -23.49 17.83
C PRO A 32 -10.26 -22.95 16.78
N ASN A 33 -9.24 -22.21 17.22
CA ASN A 33 -8.24 -21.60 16.35
C ASN A 33 -6.92 -22.40 16.30
N GLN A 34 -6.88 -23.65 16.81
CA GLN A 34 -5.64 -24.43 16.92
C GLN A 34 -4.92 -24.58 15.57
N GLU A 35 -5.62 -24.99 14.52
CA GLU A 35 -5.04 -25.19 13.18
C GLU A 35 -4.59 -23.87 12.54
N ALA A 36 -5.39 -22.80 12.69
CA ALA A 36 -5.02 -21.46 12.23
C ALA A 36 -3.76 -20.96 12.95
N CYS A 37 -3.65 -21.17 14.26
CA CYS A 37 -2.46 -20.83 15.02
C CYS A 37 -1.27 -21.73 14.65
N ALA A 38 -1.46 -23.01 14.30
CA ALA A 38 -0.36 -23.89 13.91
C ALA A 38 0.24 -23.54 12.54
N THR A 39 -0.60 -23.06 11.62
CA THR A 39 -0.25 -22.78 10.22
C THR A 39 0.08 -21.31 9.95
N ALA A 40 -0.36 -20.38 10.80
CA ALA A 40 -0.07 -18.97 10.63
C ALA A 40 1.45 -18.70 10.73
N PRO A 41 2.03 -17.94 9.78
CA PRO A 41 3.43 -17.57 9.83
C PRO A 41 3.77 -16.86 11.14
N LYS A 42 4.89 -17.25 11.75
CA LYS A 42 5.37 -16.72 13.04
C LYS A 42 6.52 -15.76 12.82
N GLY A 43 6.59 -14.75 13.69
CA GLY A 43 7.64 -13.75 13.67
C GLY A 43 7.35 -12.59 12.72
N PRO A 44 8.25 -11.59 12.69
CA PRO A 44 8.11 -10.44 11.82
C PRO A 44 8.14 -10.88 10.35
N ASP A 45 7.17 -10.42 9.58
CA ASP A 45 7.09 -10.70 8.15
C ASP A 45 8.40 -10.26 7.46
N PRO A 46 9.15 -11.18 6.82
CA PRO A 46 10.45 -10.86 6.22
C PRO A 46 10.33 -9.79 5.13
N ASP A 47 9.16 -9.65 4.49
CA ASP A 47 8.92 -8.59 3.53
C ASP A 47 9.00 -7.19 4.19
N LEU A 48 8.72 -7.06 5.49
CA LEU A 48 8.79 -5.76 6.18
C LEU A 48 10.22 -5.21 6.25
N VAL A 49 11.21 -6.07 6.41
CA VAL A 49 12.63 -5.65 6.42
C VAL A 49 13.03 -5.15 5.04
N ALA A 50 12.72 -5.93 3.99
CA ALA A 50 13.02 -5.55 2.60
C ALA A 50 12.27 -4.28 2.17
N ILE A 51 11.02 -4.10 2.59
CA ILE A 51 10.25 -2.87 2.38
C ILE A 51 10.90 -1.69 3.10
N ALA A 52 11.34 -1.86 4.35
CA ALA A 52 11.99 -0.80 5.10
C ALA A 52 13.30 -0.35 4.44
N GLU A 53 14.12 -1.29 3.97
CA GLU A 53 15.33 -1.00 3.20
C GLU A 53 15.00 -0.28 1.89
N ARG A 54 14.04 -0.79 1.10
CA ARG A 54 13.64 -0.17 -0.16
C ARG A 54 13.10 1.25 0.02
N MET A 55 12.31 1.47 1.06
CA MET A 55 11.69 2.76 1.37
C MET A 55 12.63 3.72 2.10
N SER A 56 13.84 3.30 2.47
CA SER A 56 14.82 4.14 3.15
C SER A 56 15.40 5.22 2.23
N THR A 57 15.46 4.98 0.91
CA THR A 57 15.96 5.93 -0.09
C THR A 57 14.95 7.04 -0.44
N VAL A 58 13.71 6.91 0.05
CA VAL A 58 12.63 7.86 -0.18
C VAL A 58 12.56 8.87 0.96
N LYS A 59 12.87 10.14 0.70
CA LYS A 59 12.92 11.18 1.76
C LYS A 59 11.55 11.49 2.35
N HIS A 60 10.53 11.68 1.51
CA HIS A 60 9.18 12.01 1.93
C HIS A 60 8.15 11.06 1.30
N LYS A 61 7.23 10.54 2.12
CA LYS A 61 6.12 9.68 1.68
C LYS A 61 4.80 10.42 1.90
N ILE A 62 4.05 10.69 0.83
CA ILE A 62 2.77 11.39 0.86
C ILE A 62 1.67 10.40 0.49
N LEU A 63 0.86 10.01 1.47
CA LEU A 63 -0.28 9.14 1.24
C LEU A 63 -1.54 9.98 0.96
N VAL A 64 -2.10 9.85 -0.25
CA VAL A 64 -3.32 10.54 -0.66
C VAL A 64 -4.53 9.63 -0.46
N LEU A 65 -5.42 10.01 0.46
CA LEU A 65 -6.62 9.25 0.83
C LEU A 65 -7.89 10.05 0.51
N SER A 66 -8.96 9.34 0.15
CA SER A 66 -10.30 9.94 0.01
C SER A 66 -11.35 9.14 0.77
N GLY A 67 -12.23 9.85 1.48
CA GLY A 67 -13.39 9.27 2.15
C GLY A 67 -14.62 9.07 1.26
N LYS A 68 -14.60 9.54 -0.01
CA LYS A 68 -15.73 9.44 -0.95
C LYS A 68 -15.25 9.13 -2.37
N GLY A 69 -16.08 8.44 -3.14
CA GLY A 69 -15.85 8.20 -4.57
C GLY A 69 -15.99 9.49 -5.40
N GLY A 70 -15.23 9.60 -6.49
CA GLY A 70 -15.42 10.66 -7.49
C GLY A 70 -14.94 12.07 -7.13
N VAL A 71 -14.14 12.24 -6.07
CA VAL A 71 -13.66 13.57 -5.63
C VAL A 71 -12.40 14.07 -6.37
N GLY A 72 -11.90 13.31 -7.34
CA GLY A 72 -10.66 13.66 -8.07
C GLY A 72 -9.36 13.35 -7.32
N LYS A 73 -9.36 12.35 -6.41
CA LYS A 73 -8.17 11.93 -5.66
C LYS A 73 -6.97 11.64 -6.58
N SER A 74 -7.18 10.79 -7.58
CA SER A 74 -6.17 10.39 -8.56
C SER A 74 -5.66 11.59 -9.37
N THR A 75 -6.55 12.51 -9.76
CA THR A 75 -6.19 13.79 -10.40
C THR A 75 -5.31 14.65 -9.51
N PHE A 76 -5.67 14.76 -8.23
CA PHE A 76 -4.87 15.50 -7.26
C PHE A 76 -3.50 14.85 -7.05
N SER A 77 -3.42 13.53 -6.92
CA SER A 77 -2.16 12.78 -6.80
C SER A 77 -1.23 13.03 -8.01
N ALA A 78 -1.78 12.97 -9.23
CA ALA A 78 -1.05 13.26 -10.46
C ALA A 78 -0.55 14.71 -10.49
N GLN A 79 -1.43 15.69 -10.26
CA GLN A 79 -1.08 17.11 -10.28
C GLN A 79 -0.06 17.48 -9.20
N LEU A 80 -0.18 16.92 -8.01
CA LEU A 80 0.80 17.10 -6.94
C LEU A 80 2.18 16.57 -7.36
N SER A 81 2.21 15.41 -8.03
CA SER A 81 3.47 14.81 -8.50
C SER A 81 4.14 15.67 -9.56
N PHE A 82 3.37 16.18 -10.54
CA PHE A 82 3.89 17.14 -11.52
C PHE A 82 4.34 18.46 -10.89
N ALA A 83 3.61 18.98 -9.91
CA ALA A 83 3.99 20.22 -9.23
C ALA A 83 5.32 20.05 -8.48
N LEU A 84 5.54 18.92 -7.81
CA LEU A 84 6.80 18.61 -7.14
C LEU A 84 7.93 18.41 -8.15
N ALA A 85 7.68 17.69 -9.24
CA ALA A 85 8.67 17.48 -10.31
C ALA A 85 9.06 18.81 -10.99
N GLY A 86 8.11 19.72 -11.20
CA GLY A 86 8.35 21.07 -11.72
C GLY A 86 9.06 22.01 -10.75
N MET A 87 9.27 21.60 -9.49
CA MET A 87 10.15 22.25 -8.52
C MET A 87 11.53 21.57 -8.47
N ASP A 88 11.90 20.82 -9.51
CA ASP A 88 13.16 20.09 -9.66
C ASP A 88 13.38 18.96 -8.64
N HIS A 89 12.32 18.44 -8.03
CA HIS A 89 12.41 17.27 -7.14
C HIS A 89 12.42 15.96 -7.92
N GLN A 90 13.06 14.93 -7.37
CA GLN A 90 12.94 13.55 -7.84
C GLN A 90 11.65 12.94 -7.25
N VAL A 91 10.70 12.56 -8.10
CA VAL A 91 9.34 12.19 -7.68
C VAL A 91 8.96 10.79 -8.17
N GLY A 92 8.42 10.00 -7.26
CA GLY A 92 7.69 8.76 -7.56
C GLY A 92 6.19 8.95 -7.35
N LEU A 93 5.39 8.47 -8.30
CA LEU A 93 3.94 8.35 -8.18
C LEU A 93 3.54 6.88 -8.19
N MET A 94 3.01 6.40 -7.08
CA MET A 94 2.58 5.01 -6.92
C MET A 94 1.06 4.93 -6.81
N ASP A 95 0.43 4.31 -7.79
CA ASP A 95 -1.00 4.08 -7.86
C ASP A 95 -1.36 2.66 -7.41
N ILE A 96 -2.06 2.59 -6.29
CA ILE A 96 -2.57 1.36 -5.69
C ILE A 96 -4.12 1.34 -5.68
N ASP A 97 -4.77 2.26 -6.40
CA ASP A 97 -6.24 2.38 -6.48
C ASP A 97 -6.79 1.75 -7.77
N ILE A 98 -7.03 0.45 -7.69
CA ILE A 98 -7.54 -0.39 -8.78
C ILE A 98 -8.94 0.06 -9.28
N CYS A 99 -9.71 0.78 -8.45
CA CYS A 99 -11.10 1.12 -8.75
C CYS A 99 -11.28 2.50 -9.42
N GLY A 100 -10.18 3.21 -9.73
CA GLY A 100 -10.19 4.53 -10.37
C GLY A 100 -9.81 4.47 -11.85
N PRO A 101 -9.96 5.60 -12.59
CA PRO A 101 -9.29 5.73 -13.90
C PRO A 101 -7.79 5.52 -13.70
N SER A 102 -7.18 4.64 -14.49
CA SER A 102 -5.79 4.25 -14.28
C SER A 102 -4.85 5.44 -14.46
N MET A 103 -3.84 5.58 -13.60
CA MET A 103 -2.75 6.55 -13.81
C MET A 103 -2.14 6.46 -15.23
N PRO A 104 -1.90 5.27 -15.80
CA PRO A 104 -1.44 5.14 -17.18
C PRO A 104 -2.29 5.92 -18.18
N LYS A 105 -3.62 5.83 -18.09
CA LYS A 105 -4.55 6.57 -18.94
C LYS A 105 -4.51 8.07 -18.70
N MET A 106 -4.48 8.49 -17.44
CA MET A 106 -4.46 9.91 -17.07
C MET A 106 -3.19 10.63 -17.51
N LEU A 107 -2.08 9.90 -17.61
CA LEU A 107 -0.76 10.44 -17.94
C LEU A 107 -0.36 10.17 -19.40
N GLY A 108 -1.23 9.54 -20.22
CA GLY A 108 -0.91 9.20 -21.61
C GLY A 108 0.14 8.10 -21.75
N LEU A 109 0.30 7.25 -20.74
CA LEU A 109 1.24 6.12 -20.70
C LEU A 109 0.58 4.79 -21.05
N GLU A 110 -0.56 4.81 -21.76
CA GLU A 110 -1.22 3.58 -22.22
C GLU A 110 -0.27 2.79 -23.15
N GLY A 111 -0.31 1.46 -23.04
CA GLY A 111 0.58 0.57 -23.80
C GLY A 111 2.01 0.45 -23.28
N HIS A 112 2.37 1.17 -22.22
CA HIS A 112 3.65 0.97 -21.53
C HIS A 112 3.56 -0.24 -20.58
N GLU A 113 4.65 -0.97 -20.46
CA GLU A 113 4.78 -2.13 -19.58
C GLU A 113 5.85 -1.87 -18.51
N ILE A 114 5.71 -2.55 -17.36
CA ILE A 114 6.72 -2.50 -16.31
C ILE A 114 7.85 -3.44 -16.68
N HIS A 115 9.07 -2.90 -16.72
CA HIS A 115 10.27 -3.69 -16.96
C HIS A 115 10.87 -4.21 -15.66
N GLN A 116 11.20 -5.51 -15.63
CA GLN A 116 11.96 -6.11 -14.54
C GLN A 116 13.47 -6.08 -14.85
N SER A 117 14.24 -5.55 -13.91
CA SER A 117 15.71 -5.51 -13.95
C SER A 117 16.30 -6.30 -12.77
N ASN A 118 17.63 -6.44 -12.72
CA ASN A 118 18.34 -7.03 -11.58
C ASN A 118 18.16 -6.23 -10.27
N LEU A 119 17.78 -4.95 -10.35
CA LEU A 119 17.55 -4.08 -9.19
C LEU A 119 16.09 -4.09 -8.72
N GLY A 120 15.20 -4.69 -9.51
CA GLY A 120 13.76 -4.68 -9.30
C GLY A 120 12.99 -4.12 -10.49
N TRP A 121 11.72 -3.78 -10.25
CA TRP A 121 10.83 -3.20 -11.25
C TRP A 121 11.17 -1.73 -11.50
N SER A 122 11.37 -1.38 -12.76
CA SER A 122 11.57 0.01 -13.16
C SER A 122 10.21 0.71 -13.26
N PRO A 123 10.04 1.88 -12.63
CA PRO A 123 8.88 2.73 -12.91
C PRO A 123 8.90 3.20 -14.37
N VAL A 124 7.72 3.51 -14.89
CA VAL A 124 7.53 4.14 -16.20
C VAL A 124 7.68 5.65 -16.00
N TYR A 125 8.64 6.27 -16.67
CA TYR A 125 8.89 7.70 -16.53
C TYR A 125 8.02 8.50 -17.49
N VAL A 126 7.29 9.49 -16.97
CA VAL A 126 6.55 10.49 -17.77
C VAL A 126 7.39 11.75 -18.01
N GLU A 127 8.31 12.04 -17.09
CA GLU A 127 9.36 13.07 -17.21
C GLU A 127 10.67 12.47 -16.68
N GLU A 128 11.81 13.09 -16.94
CA GLU A 128 13.13 12.59 -16.49
C GLU A 128 13.22 12.38 -14.97
N ASN A 129 12.50 13.19 -14.19
CA ASN A 129 12.46 13.16 -12.73
C ASN A 129 11.11 12.70 -12.15
N LEU A 130 10.19 12.18 -12.97
CA LEU A 130 8.88 11.70 -12.52
C LEU A 130 8.61 10.27 -12.98
N GLY A 131 8.84 9.32 -12.07
CA GLY A 131 8.56 7.89 -12.27
C GLY A 131 7.16 7.51 -11.78
N VAL A 132 6.46 6.68 -12.54
CA VAL A 132 5.10 6.22 -12.24
C VAL A 132 5.07 4.69 -12.14
N MET A 133 4.41 4.20 -11.10
CA MET A 133 4.10 2.78 -10.93
C MET A 133 2.60 2.62 -10.68
N SER A 134 1.92 1.82 -11.50
CA SER A 134 0.48 1.58 -11.38
C SER A 134 0.16 0.13 -11.70
N ILE A 135 -0.85 -0.41 -11.03
CA ILE A 135 -1.45 -1.69 -11.41
C ILE A 135 -1.98 -1.69 -12.84
N GLY A 136 -2.34 -0.51 -13.38
CA GLY A 136 -2.85 -0.38 -14.74
C GLY A 136 -1.86 -0.85 -15.81
N PHE A 137 -0.56 -0.84 -15.53
CA PHE A 137 0.47 -1.38 -16.45
C PHE A 137 0.50 -2.92 -16.49
N MET A 138 -0.12 -3.59 -15.52
CA MET A 138 -0.15 -5.07 -15.42
C MET A 138 -1.48 -5.65 -15.91
N LEU A 139 -2.46 -4.80 -16.24
CA LEU A 139 -3.75 -5.23 -16.74
C LEU A 139 -3.73 -5.24 -18.27
N PRO A 140 -4.07 -6.36 -18.92
CA PRO A 140 -4.07 -6.45 -20.38
C PRO A 140 -5.11 -5.51 -21.02
N ASN A 141 -6.19 -5.20 -20.30
CA ASN A 141 -7.20 -4.23 -20.73
C ASN A 141 -7.58 -3.32 -19.55
N SER A 142 -7.58 -2.00 -19.77
CA SER A 142 -7.94 -1.00 -18.76
C SER A 142 -9.41 -1.06 -18.31
N ASP A 143 -10.27 -1.65 -19.15
CA ASP A 143 -11.72 -1.72 -18.94
C ASP A 143 -12.15 -3.01 -18.24
N GLU A 144 -11.22 -3.95 -18.02
CA GLU A 144 -11.51 -5.20 -17.33
C GLU A 144 -11.54 -4.93 -15.82
N ALA A 145 -12.76 -4.85 -15.27
CA ALA A 145 -12.98 -4.70 -13.84
C ALA A 145 -12.56 -5.98 -13.09
N VAL A 146 -11.26 -6.11 -12.82
CA VAL A 146 -10.76 -7.21 -12.00
C VAL A 146 -11.14 -6.95 -10.55
N VAL A 147 -11.95 -7.84 -9.96
CA VAL A 147 -12.26 -7.80 -8.52
C VAL A 147 -11.09 -8.42 -7.76
N TRP A 148 -10.16 -7.60 -7.29
CA TRP A 148 -9.04 -8.06 -6.46
C TRP A 148 -9.52 -8.29 -5.03
N ARG A 149 -9.54 -9.56 -4.59
CA ARG A 149 -9.82 -9.91 -3.19
C ARG A 149 -8.72 -9.34 -2.28
N GLY A 150 -9.08 -8.91 -1.07
CA GLY A 150 -8.19 -8.23 -0.10
C GLY A 150 -6.78 -8.81 0.05
N PRO A 151 -6.59 -10.14 0.17
CA PRO A 151 -5.26 -10.75 0.25
C PRO A 151 -4.38 -10.48 -0.97
N ARG A 152 -4.95 -10.53 -2.18
CA ARG A 152 -4.22 -10.32 -3.45
C ARG A 152 -3.82 -8.85 -3.61
N LYS A 153 -4.70 -7.94 -3.22
CA LYS A 153 -4.42 -6.49 -3.21
C LYS A 153 -3.29 -6.16 -2.24
N ASN A 154 -3.32 -6.72 -1.02
CA ASN A 154 -2.26 -6.51 -0.04
C ASN A 154 -0.91 -7.08 -0.48
N ALA A 155 -0.91 -8.27 -1.10
CA ALA A 155 0.30 -8.86 -1.67
C ALA A 155 0.91 -7.95 -2.75
N LEU A 156 0.09 -7.39 -3.64
CA LEU A 156 0.56 -6.49 -4.68
C LEU A 156 1.12 -5.18 -4.12
N ILE A 157 0.46 -4.58 -3.12
CA ILE A 157 0.96 -3.37 -2.46
C ILE A 157 2.32 -3.64 -1.81
N LYS A 158 2.47 -4.77 -1.10
CA LYS A 158 3.76 -5.18 -0.53
C LYS A 158 4.81 -5.34 -1.63
N GLN A 159 4.43 -5.94 -2.75
CA GLN A 159 5.32 -6.12 -3.90
C GLN A 159 5.77 -4.77 -4.48
N PHE A 160 4.87 -3.80 -4.61
CA PHE A 160 5.22 -2.46 -5.11
C PHE A 160 6.21 -1.75 -4.17
N LEU A 161 5.98 -1.87 -2.86
CA LEU A 161 6.86 -1.29 -1.85
C LEU A 161 8.23 -2.00 -1.77
N LYS A 162 8.29 -3.29 -2.10
CA LYS A 162 9.49 -4.11 -1.97
C LYS A 162 10.35 -4.12 -3.24
N ASP A 163 9.70 -4.27 -4.39
CA ASP A 163 10.36 -4.66 -5.64
C ASP A 163 10.55 -3.49 -6.60
N VAL A 164 9.85 -2.35 -6.41
CA VAL A 164 10.03 -1.18 -7.28
C VAL A 164 11.32 -0.46 -6.94
N TYR A 165 12.18 -0.28 -7.94
CA TYR A 165 13.44 0.44 -7.79
C TYR A 165 13.25 1.92 -8.10
N TRP A 166 12.95 2.69 -7.05
CA TRP A 166 12.74 4.14 -7.13
C TRP A 166 14.02 4.97 -7.27
N ARG A 167 15.21 4.36 -7.12
CA ARG A 167 16.50 5.09 -6.94
C ARG A 167 16.42 6.01 -5.71
N ASP A 168 17.04 7.18 -5.77
CA ASP A 168 16.94 8.23 -4.76
C ASP A 168 15.84 9.22 -5.18
N ILE A 169 14.72 9.23 -4.45
CA ILE A 169 13.60 10.15 -4.70
C ILE A 169 13.31 11.01 -3.47
N ASP A 170 13.00 12.27 -3.72
CA ASP A 170 12.62 13.23 -2.70
C ASP A 170 11.20 12.98 -2.20
N TYR A 171 10.27 12.69 -3.11
CA TYR A 171 8.85 12.50 -2.79
C TYR A 171 8.28 11.24 -3.45
N LEU A 172 7.63 10.40 -2.65
CA LEU A 172 6.77 9.32 -3.12
C LEU A 172 5.32 9.68 -2.81
N VAL A 173 4.54 9.99 -3.85
CA VAL A 173 3.09 10.23 -3.77
C VAL A 173 2.36 8.91 -3.99
N VAL A 174 1.51 8.52 -3.04
CA VAL A 174 0.78 7.25 -3.10
C VAL A 174 -0.72 7.52 -3.27
N ASP A 175 -1.27 7.12 -4.41
CA ASP A 175 -2.70 7.20 -4.70
C ASP A 175 -3.42 5.97 -4.15
N ALA A 176 -4.07 6.13 -2.98
CA ALA A 176 -4.60 5.00 -2.23
C ALA A 176 -6.11 4.77 -2.41
N PRO A 177 -6.58 3.51 -2.41
CA PRO A 177 -7.98 3.16 -2.56
C PRO A 177 -8.80 3.53 -1.32
N ARG A 178 -10.11 3.69 -1.52
CA ARG A 178 -11.08 4.18 -0.51
C ARG A 178 -11.08 3.36 0.79
N GLU A 179 -10.87 2.05 0.66
CA GLU A 179 -11.00 1.06 1.73
C GLU A 179 -9.85 1.08 2.74
N LEU A 180 -8.75 1.79 2.47
CA LEU A 180 -7.57 1.80 3.35
C LEU A 180 -7.81 2.52 4.70
N ARG A 181 -9.00 3.13 4.91
CA ARG A 181 -9.34 3.89 6.12
C ARG A 181 -9.76 3.04 7.32
N THR A 182 -10.05 1.74 7.17
CA THR A 182 -10.43 0.92 8.32
C THR A 182 -9.17 0.44 9.06
N SER A 183 -9.10 0.75 10.36
CA SER A 183 -8.02 0.41 11.29
C SER A 183 -7.81 -1.10 11.52
N THR A 184 -8.45 -1.94 10.71
CA THR A 184 -8.37 -3.40 10.76
C THR A 184 -7.64 -3.99 9.53
N SER A 185 -7.14 -3.16 8.62
CA SER A 185 -6.31 -3.64 7.50
C SER A 185 -4.85 -3.82 7.94
N PRO A 186 -4.23 -5.01 7.75
CA PRO A 186 -2.81 -5.25 8.05
C PRO A 186 -1.85 -4.33 7.28
N SER A 187 -2.34 -3.68 6.23
CA SER A 187 -1.61 -2.74 5.37
C SER A 187 -1.40 -1.37 6.03
N SER A 188 -2.20 -1.04 7.07
CA SER A 188 -2.09 0.22 7.82
C SER A 188 -0.84 0.30 8.70
N SER A 189 -0.32 -0.82 9.18
CA SER A 189 0.93 -0.86 9.96
C SER A 189 2.18 -0.68 9.12
N THR A 190 2.15 -1.07 7.83
CA THR A 190 3.23 -0.83 6.86
C THR A 190 3.33 0.66 6.48
N PHE A 191 2.19 1.35 6.44
CA PHE A 191 2.10 2.79 6.25
C PHE A 191 1.82 3.50 7.57
N LYS A 192 2.70 3.37 8.58
CA LYS A 192 2.69 4.34 9.68
C LYS A 192 3.07 5.71 9.09
N PRO A 193 2.22 6.75 9.20
CA PRO A 193 2.53 8.05 8.64
C PRO A 193 3.68 8.67 9.43
N LEU A 194 4.87 8.72 8.84
CA LEU A 194 6.01 9.51 9.31
C LEU A 194 5.94 10.97 8.79
N GLY A 195 4.78 11.41 8.30
CA GLY A 195 4.60 12.71 7.67
C GLY A 195 3.17 13.23 7.64
N SER A 196 3.03 14.46 7.18
CA SER A 196 1.79 15.23 7.10
C SER A 196 0.72 14.54 6.24
N THR A 197 -0.44 14.28 6.84
CA THR A 197 -1.63 13.80 6.13
C THR A 197 -2.33 14.97 5.45
N VAL A 198 -2.36 15.00 4.11
CA VAL A 198 -3.14 16.00 3.36
C VAL A 198 -4.59 15.53 3.27
N ARG A 199 -5.51 16.30 3.87
CA ARG A 199 -6.95 16.05 3.82
C ARG A 199 -7.63 17.03 2.85
N SER A 200 -8.19 16.51 1.77
CA SER A 200 -9.14 17.27 0.95
C SER A 200 -10.49 17.30 1.67
N SER A 201 -10.87 18.47 2.23
CA SER A 201 -12.20 18.71 2.75
C SER A 201 -13.08 19.37 1.67
N SER A 202 -14.09 18.66 1.17
CA SER A 202 -15.15 19.29 0.40
C SER A 202 -16.06 20.08 1.34
N ARG A 203 -16.10 21.42 1.19
CA ARG A 203 -17.09 22.26 1.88
C ARG A 203 -18.49 21.91 1.40
N PRO A 204 -19.49 21.76 2.29
CA PRO A 204 -20.87 21.54 1.86
C PRO A 204 -21.38 22.77 1.12
N HIS A 205 -21.94 22.54 -0.07
CA HIS A 205 -22.58 23.54 -0.91
C HIS A 205 -23.74 24.18 -0.14
N ARG A 206 -23.59 25.47 0.21
CA ARG A 206 -24.65 26.26 0.82
C ARG A 206 -25.69 26.53 -0.28
N LYS A 207 -26.82 25.81 -0.24
CA LYS A 207 -27.99 26.17 -1.07
C LYS A 207 -28.44 27.58 -0.67
N SER A 208 -28.26 28.55 -1.56
CA SER A 208 -28.95 29.82 -1.48
C SER A 208 -30.45 29.58 -1.68
N ARG A 209 -31.24 29.97 -0.69
CA ARG A 209 -32.66 30.26 -0.88
C ARG A 209 -32.81 31.66 -1.45
#